data_AF-A0A8S4BRN6-F1
#
_entry.id   AF-A0A8S4BRN6-F1
#
_cell.length_a   1.000
_cell.length_b   1.000
_cell.length_c   1.000
_cell.angle_alpha   90.00
_cell.angle_beta   90.00
_cell.angle_gamma   90.00
#
_symmetry.space_group_name_H-M   'P 1'
#
loop_
_entity.id
_entity.type
_entity.pdbx_description
1 polymer ?
#
loop_
_entity_poly.entity_id
_entity_poly.type
_entity_poly.pdbx_seq_one_letter_code
_entity_poly.pdbx_strand_id
1 'polypeptide(L)'
;MGISGLLQFIKDAGEPVSVKKYKGRTVAVDTYCWLHKGAFSCAEKLAKGEPTDQYVWYCMKFVDMLLNFGVKPILVFDGRNLPSKQEVEKARRERREVNLQKGRKLLREGKLSEARD
;
A
#
# COMPACT_ATOMS: atom_id res chain seq x y z
N MET A 1 9.67 2.72 -1.08
CA MET A 1 9.28 3.82 -1.99
C MET A 1 9.91 5.10 -1.45
N GLY A 2 10.35 6.02 -2.31
CA GLY A 2 10.87 7.33 -1.89
C GLY A 2 12.36 7.34 -1.55
N ILE A 3 12.79 8.39 -0.87
CA ILE A 3 14.18 8.64 -0.47
C ILE A 3 14.47 7.88 0.83
N SER A 4 15.32 6.87 0.75
CA SER A 4 15.72 6.05 1.91
C SER A 4 16.38 6.90 2.99
N GLY A 5 15.94 6.73 4.25
CA GLY A 5 16.53 7.42 5.41
C GLY A 5 16.08 8.86 5.63
N LEU A 6 15.31 9.45 4.71
CA LEU A 6 14.95 10.88 4.79
C LEU A 6 14.20 11.22 6.08
N LEU A 7 13.15 10.47 6.44
CA LEU A 7 12.34 10.76 7.63
C LEU A 7 13.19 10.76 8.92
N GLN A 8 14.15 9.83 9.03
CA GLN A 8 15.05 9.78 10.19
C GLN A 8 16.01 10.97 10.21
N PHE A 9 16.48 11.39 9.04
CA PHE A 9 17.37 12.54 8.88
C PHE A 9 16.70 13.87 9.27
N ILE A 10 15.41 14.04 8.97
CA ILE A 10 14.63 15.26 9.29
C ILE A 10 13.70 15.10 10.50
N LYS A 11 13.96 14.12 11.38
CA LYS A 11 13.06 13.79 12.51
C LYS A 11 12.71 15.00 13.38
N ASP A 12 13.65 15.94 13.55
CA ASP A 12 13.50 17.11 14.40
C ASP A 12 12.56 18.17 13.79
N ALA A 13 12.25 18.05 12.50
CA ALA A 13 11.23 18.87 11.82
C ALA A 13 9.82 18.27 11.89
N GLY A 14 9.67 17.06 12.43
CA GLY A 14 8.39 16.37 12.55
C GLY A 14 7.69 16.65 13.88
N GLU A 15 6.37 16.74 13.86
CA GLU A 15 5.53 16.82 15.07
C GLU A 15 4.47 15.71 15.07
N PRO A 16 4.20 15.04 16.21
CA PRO A 16 3.03 14.19 16.36
C PRO A 16 1.74 15.02 16.27
N VAL A 17 0.84 14.66 15.37
CA VAL A 17 -0.44 15.37 15.18
C VAL A 17 -1.61 14.40 15.07
N SER A 18 -2.80 14.86 15.48
CA SER A 18 -4.06 14.18 15.21
C SER A 18 -4.70 14.74 13.94
N VAL A 19 -5.30 13.87 13.12
CA VAL A 19 -6.07 14.28 11.94
C VAL A 19 -7.22 15.24 12.26
N LYS A 20 -7.70 15.27 13.51
CA LYS A 20 -8.69 16.24 14.01
C LYS A 20 -8.25 17.70 13.80
N LYS A 21 -6.94 17.97 13.76
CA LYS A 21 -6.34 19.29 13.47
C LYS A 21 -6.85 19.86 12.13
N TYR A 22 -7.27 18.98 11.21
CA TYR A 22 -7.70 19.34 9.86
C TYR A 22 -9.23 19.32 9.67
N LYS A 23 -10.03 19.34 10.74
CA LYS A 23 -11.49 19.42 10.64
C LYS A 23 -11.92 20.62 9.77
N GLY A 24 -12.88 20.39 8.87
CA GLY A 24 -13.36 21.36 7.89
C GLY A 24 -12.40 21.64 6.73
N ARG A 25 -11.23 20.97 6.69
CA ARG A 25 -10.26 21.09 5.60
C ARG A 25 -10.39 19.92 4.62
N THR A 26 -9.84 20.14 3.44
CA THR A 26 -9.70 19.11 2.40
C THR A 26 -8.27 18.58 2.41
N VAL A 27 -8.09 17.26 2.39
CA VAL A 27 -6.77 16.60 2.41
C VAL A 27 -6.67 15.64 1.23
N ALA A 28 -5.57 15.71 0.49
CA ALA A 28 -5.25 14.74 -0.54
C ALA A 28 -4.56 13.51 0.09
N VAL A 29 -4.96 12.32 -0.35
CA VAL A 29 -4.41 11.04 0.09
C VAL A 29 -3.72 10.38 -1.09
N ASP A 30 -2.44 10.05 -0.92
CA ASP A 30 -1.78 9.06 -1.79
C ASP A 30 -2.38 7.68 -1.48
N THR A 31 -3.32 7.26 -2.33
CA THR A 31 -4.16 6.08 -2.07
C THR A 31 -3.40 4.78 -2.29
N TYR A 32 -2.33 4.80 -3.09
CA TYR A 32 -1.54 3.60 -3.38
C TYR A 32 -0.85 3.07 -2.11
N CYS A 33 -0.48 3.97 -1.19
CA CYS A 33 0.04 3.60 0.12
C CYS A 33 -0.96 2.78 0.95
N TRP A 34 -2.26 3.10 0.90
CA TRP A 34 -3.30 2.32 1.59
C TRP A 34 -3.61 1.02 0.87
N LEU A 35 -3.76 1.05 -0.46
CA LEU A 35 -4.02 -0.14 -1.27
C LEU A 35 -2.91 -1.19 -1.10
N HIS A 36 -1.65 -0.77 -1.10
CA HIS A 36 -0.53 -1.67 -0.89
C HIS A 36 -0.57 -2.36 0.48
N LYS A 37 -0.91 -1.62 1.55
CA LYS A 37 -1.09 -2.21 2.89
C LYS A 37 -2.34 -3.10 2.96
N GLY A 38 -3.43 -2.69 2.33
CA GLY A 38 -4.66 -3.46 2.25
C GLY A 38 -4.49 -4.76 1.48
N ALA A 39 -3.66 -4.80 0.44
CA ALA A 39 -3.38 -6.02 -0.32
C ALA A 39 -2.74 -7.12 0.53
N PHE A 40 -2.01 -6.78 1.60
CA PHE A 40 -1.42 -7.78 2.50
C PHE A 40 -2.45 -8.61 3.26
N SER A 41 -3.65 -8.07 3.55
CA SER A 41 -4.68 -8.85 4.22
C SER A 41 -5.24 -9.98 3.36
N CYS A 42 -5.12 -9.85 2.03
CA CYS A 42 -5.65 -10.78 1.04
C CYS A 42 -4.59 -11.22 0.01
N ALA A 43 -3.31 -11.18 0.39
CA ALA A 43 -2.19 -11.42 -0.53
C ALA A 43 -2.26 -12.80 -1.20
N GLU A 44 -2.62 -13.84 -0.43
CA GLU A 44 -2.77 -15.20 -0.94
C GLU A 44 -3.87 -15.31 -2.01
N LYS A 45 -5.05 -14.75 -1.73
CA LYS A 45 -6.17 -14.73 -2.68
C LYS A 45 -5.78 -13.99 -3.97
N LEU A 46 -5.15 -12.82 -3.83
CA LEU A 46 -4.64 -12.05 -4.96
C LEU A 46 -3.61 -12.83 -5.78
N ALA A 47 -2.68 -13.53 -5.12
CA ALA A 47 -1.66 -14.35 -5.78
C ALA A 47 -2.23 -15.57 -6.53
N LYS A 48 -3.34 -16.11 -6.03
CA LYS A 48 -4.09 -17.22 -6.66
C LYS A 48 -5.07 -16.76 -7.74
N GLY A 49 -5.29 -15.45 -7.89
CA GLY A 49 -6.29 -14.90 -8.81
C GLY A 49 -7.73 -15.08 -8.31
N GLU A 50 -7.92 -15.31 -7.02
CA GLU A 50 -9.23 -15.43 -6.40
C GLU A 50 -9.87 -14.05 -6.20
N PRO A 51 -11.19 -13.90 -6.42
CA PRO A 51 -11.90 -12.67 -6.13
C PRO A 51 -11.75 -12.25 -4.66
N THR A 52 -11.41 -10.99 -4.44
CA THR A 52 -11.32 -10.39 -3.09
C THR A 52 -11.48 -8.88 -3.18
N ASP A 53 -12.12 -8.29 -2.17
CA ASP A 53 -12.37 -6.86 -2.00
C ASP A 53 -11.79 -6.34 -0.66
N GLN A 54 -11.06 -7.17 0.09
CA GLN A 54 -10.57 -6.82 1.43
C GLN A 54 -9.67 -5.56 1.44
N TYR A 55 -8.92 -5.31 0.36
CA TYR A 55 -8.12 -4.10 0.20
C TYR A 55 -8.99 -2.84 0.03
N VAL A 56 -10.21 -2.97 -0.51
CA VAL A 56 -11.20 -1.89 -0.60
C VAL A 56 -11.69 -1.53 0.80
N TRP A 57 -12.11 -2.53 1.58
CA TRP A 57 -12.53 -2.35 2.97
C TRP A 57 -11.43 -1.72 3.83
N TYR A 58 -10.18 -2.11 3.61
CA TYR A 58 -9.04 -1.50 4.27
C TYR A 58 -8.95 0.00 3.99
N CYS A 59 -9.10 0.43 2.73
CA CYS A 59 -9.07 1.84 2.36
C CYS A 59 -10.29 2.59 2.93
N MET A 60 -11.49 2.01 2.84
CA MET A 60 -12.72 2.63 3.32
C MET A 60 -12.69 2.91 4.82
N LYS A 61 -12.06 2.05 5.64
CA LYS A 61 -11.85 2.33 7.07
C LYS A 61 -11.15 3.68 7.33
N PHE A 62 -10.17 4.05 6.51
CA PHE A 62 -9.48 5.33 6.66
C PHE A 62 -10.29 6.50 6.09
N VAL A 63 -11.03 6.27 5.00
CA VAL A 63 -11.98 7.25 4.47
C VAL A 63 -13.02 7.61 5.53
N ASP A 64 -13.66 6.60 6.13
CA ASP A 64 -14.68 6.77 7.18
C ASP A 64 -14.09 7.49 8.39
N MET A 65 -12.86 7.13 8.80
CA MET A 65 -12.16 7.80 9.89
C MET A 65 -11.95 9.29 9.61
N LEU A 66 -11.53 9.68 8.40
CA LEU A 66 -11.35 11.09 8.03
C LEU A 66 -12.69 11.84 8.00
N LEU A 67 -13.73 11.25 7.41
CA LEU A 67 -15.07 11.83 7.37
C LEU A 67 -15.66 12.02 8.78
N ASN A 68 -15.46 11.05 9.68
CA ASN A 68 -15.90 11.11 11.07
C ASN A 68 -15.23 12.27 11.84
N PHE A 69 -14.01 12.67 11.47
CA PHE A 69 -13.35 13.86 12.02
C PHE A 69 -13.67 15.15 11.25
N GLY A 70 -14.60 15.12 10.30
CA GLY A 70 -15.02 16.25 9.50
C GLY A 70 -13.96 16.72 8.51
N VAL A 71 -13.06 15.83 8.09
CA VAL A 71 -12.06 16.09 7.04
C VAL A 71 -12.63 15.62 5.71
N LYS A 72 -12.49 16.42 4.64
CA LYS A 72 -12.89 16.02 3.29
C LYS A 72 -11.70 15.35 2.57
N PRO A 73 -11.67 14.02 2.40
CA PRO A 73 -10.60 13.37 1.65
C PRO A 73 -10.75 13.55 0.14
N ILE A 74 -9.63 13.72 -0.55
CA ILE A 74 -9.50 13.53 -2.00
C ILE A 74 -8.53 12.36 -2.21
N LEU A 75 -9.04 11.24 -2.71
CA LEU A 75 -8.21 10.06 -3.01
C LEU A 75 -7.52 10.27 -4.36
N VAL A 76 -6.19 10.29 -4.34
CA VAL A 76 -5.36 10.41 -5.55
C VAL A 76 -4.80 9.03 -5.88
N PHE A 77 -4.91 8.66 -7.15
CA PHE A 77 -4.39 7.40 -7.69
C PHE A 77 -3.34 7.71 -8.76
N ASP A 78 -2.28 6.90 -8.78
CA ASP A 78 -1.30 6.96 -9.84
C ASP A 78 -1.93 6.63 -11.19
N GLY A 79 -1.47 7.32 -12.23
CA GLY A 79 -1.88 7.10 -13.61
C GLY A 79 -0.87 6.23 -14.37
N ARG A 80 -0.35 6.78 -15.47
CA ARG A 80 0.62 6.09 -16.32
C ARG A 80 2.01 6.05 -15.67
N ASN A 81 2.76 5.03 -16.03
CA ASN A 81 4.18 4.93 -15.67
C ASN A 81 4.97 6.08 -16.31
N LEU A 82 5.89 6.65 -15.54
CA LEU A 82 6.81 7.68 -16.01
C LEU A 82 8.07 7.03 -16.62
N PRO A 83 8.58 7.54 -17.76
CA PRO A 83 9.82 7.05 -18.37
C PRO A 83 11.00 7.06 -17.40
N SER A 84 11.11 8.09 -16.56
CA SER A 84 12.17 8.23 -15.56
C SER A 84 12.15 7.17 -14.45
N LYS A 85 11.04 6.43 -14.29
CA LYS A 85 10.89 5.34 -13.31
C LYS A 85 10.85 3.95 -13.97
N GLN A 86 11.12 3.85 -15.27
CA GLN A 86 10.99 2.60 -16.02
C GLN A 86 11.80 1.45 -15.43
N GLU A 87 13.08 1.67 -15.14
CA GLU A 87 13.95 0.65 -14.54
C GLU A 87 13.51 0.25 -13.13
N VAL A 88 13.00 1.21 -12.35
CA VAL A 88 12.47 0.93 -11.01
C VAL A 88 11.21 0.06 -11.08
N GLU A 89 10.29 0.37 -11.99
CA GLU A 89 9.07 -0.42 -12.18
C GLU A 89 9.34 -1.81 -12.78
N LYS A 90 10.34 -1.91 -13.67
CA LYS A 90 10.84 -3.18 -14.20
C LYS A 90 11.39 -4.07 -13.08
N ALA A 91 12.33 -3.56 -12.28
CA ALA A 91 12.90 -4.29 -11.14
C ALA A 91 11.82 -4.70 -10.12
N ARG A 92 10.82 -3.85 -9.88
CA ARG A 92 9.67 -4.20 -9.03
C ARG A 92 8.84 -5.34 -9.62
N ARG A 93 8.61 -5.35 -10.93
CA ARG A 93 7.87 -6.41 -11.63
C ARG A 93 8.62 -7.73 -11.55
N GLU A 94 9.91 -7.73 -11.84
CA GLU A 94 10.76 -8.92 -11.77
C GLU A 94 10.77 -9.53 -10.37
N ARG A 95 10.94 -8.71 -9.32
CA ARG A 95 10.89 -9.19 -7.93
C ARG A 95 9.54 -9.81 -7.57
N ARG A 96 8.43 -9.22 -8.03
CA ARG A 96 7.08 -9.78 -7.79
C ARG A 96 6.92 -11.14 -8.45
N GLU A 97 7.40 -11.30 -9.68
CA GLU A 97 7.32 -12.57 -10.41
C GLU A 97 8.15 -13.66 -9.71
N VAL A 98 9.39 -13.35 -9.32
CA VAL A 98 10.25 -14.29 -8.58
C VAL A 98 9.59 -14.73 -7.28
N ASN A 99 9.03 -13.80 -6.49
CA ASN A 99 8.36 -14.13 -5.24
C ASN A 99 7.08 -14.95 -5.45
N LEU A 100 6.30 -14.66 -6.50
CA LEU A 100 5.10 -15.43 -6.85
C LEU A 100 5.47 -16.88 -7.19
N GLN A 101 6.52 -17.09 -7.97
CA GLN A 101 7.01 -18.43 -8.30
C GLN A 101 7.53 -19.17 -7.07
N LYS A 102 8.27 -18.48 -6.20
CA LYS A 102 8.76 -19.03 -4.93
C LYS A 102 7.59 -19.47 -4.03
N GLY A 103 6.58 -18.62 -3.84
CA GLY A 103 5.39 -18.94 -3.05
C GLY A 103 4.65 -20.17 -3.60
N ARG A 104 4.45 -20.25 -4.92
CA ARG A 104 3.85 -21.44 -5.57
C ARG A 104 4.66 -22.71 -5.35
N LYS A 105 5.99 -22.63 -5.38
CA LYS A 105 6.87 -23.78 -5.10
C LYS A 105 6.69 -24.25 -3.65
N LEU A 106 6.75 -23.33 -2.68
CA LEU A 106 6.59 -23.64 -1.26
C LEU A 106 5.21 -24.23 -0.93
N LEU A 107 4.15 -23.74 -1.58
CA LEU A 107 2.81 -24.34 -1.45
C LEU A 107 2.77 -25.80 -1.93
N ARG A 108 3.43 -26.12 -3.05
CA ARG A 108 3.54 -27.51 -3.54
C ARG A 108 4.36 -28.41 -2.61
N GLU A 109 5.31 -27.84 -1.88
CA GLU A 109 6.10 -28.53 -0.86
C GLU A 109 5.37 -28.65 0.50
N GLY A 110 4.15 -28.12 0.62
CA GLY A 110 3.38 -28.13 1.88
C GLY A 110 3.84 -27.11 2.93
N LYS A 111 4.78 -26.22 2.59
CA LYS A 111 5.33 -25.20 3.50
C LYS A 111 4.46 -23.96 3.54
N LEU A 112 3.28 -24.07 4.15
CA LEU A 112 2.24 -23.04 4.11
C LEU A 112 2.66 -21.71 4.74
N SER A 113 3.38 -21.74 5.87
CA SER A 113 3.84 -20.50 6.54
C SER A 113 4.86 -19.75 5.68
N GLU A 114 5.88 -20.44 5.20
CA GLU A 114 6.93 -19.85 4.35
C GLU A 114 6.39 -19.36 3.00
N ALA A 115 5.32 -19.97 2.50
CA ALA A 115 4.67 -19.53 1.26
C ALA A 115 3.86 -18.23 1.43
N ARG A 116 3.49 -17.89 2.67
CA ARG A 116 2.71 -16.69 3.00
C ARG A 116 3.60 -15.47 3.27
N ASP A 117 4.84 -15.70 3.69
CA ASP A 117 5.86 -14.68 3.98
C ASP A 117 6.59 -14.19 2.72
#